data_AF-A0A357EZR6-F1
#
_entry.id   AF-A0A357EZR6-F1
#
_cell.length_a   1.000
_cell.length_b   1.000
_cell.length_c   1.000
_cell.angle_alpha   90.00
_cell.angle_beta   90.00
_cell.angle_gamma   90.00
#
_symmetry.space_group_name_H-M   'P 1'
#
loop_
_entity.id
_entity.type
_entity.pdbx_description
1 polymer ?
#
loop_
_entity_poly.entity_id
_entity_poly.type
_entity_poly.pdbx_seq_one_letter_code
_entity_poly.pdbx_strand_id
1 'polypeptide(L)'
;MDVYHKVLVKLYELTGGKDSVDVDMVELLKREGFFPSLQSILQRMLDESWIAETSRTNTVRITHWGVAEARRTVADTPDKSIALSKDTNRLIAEMRDAAIIAEDFAATPSPDKFNNLEQKFSELSAIISRIKSNV
;
A
#
# COMPACT_ATOMS: atom_id res chain seq x y z
N MET A 1 10.27 6.05 5.73
CA MET A 1 9.21 6.38 6.71
C MET A 1 9.89 6.77 8.01
N ASP A 2 9.59 7.95 8.56
CA ASP A 2 10.11 8.37 9.86
C ASP A 2 9.38 7.67 11.03
N VAL A 3 9.84 7.91 12.26
CA VAL A 3 9.28 7.27 13.47
C VAL A 3 7.82 7.66 13.72
N TYR A 4 7.42 8.90 13.44
CA TYR A 4 6.08 9.40 13.72
C TYR A 4 5.06 8.76 12.78
N HIS A 5 5.39 8.70 11.49
CA HIS A 5 4.58 8.04 10.48
C HIS A 5 4.51 6.52 10.71
N LYS A 6 5.59 5.88 11.17
CA LYS A 6 5.57 4.46 11.56
C LYS A 6 4.61 4.20 12.73
N VAL A 7 4.68 5.02 13.77
CA VAL A 7 3.77 4.93 14.93
C VAL A 7 2.33 5.22 14.53
N LEU A 8 2.11 6.21 13.67
CA LEU A 8 0.79 6.57 13.15
C LEU A 8 0.15 5.42 12.35
N VAL A 9 0.92 4.75 11.50
CA VAL A 9 0.43 3.57 10.76
C VAL A 9 0.06 2.44 11.71
N LYS A 10 0.87 2.17 12.73
CA LYS A 10 0.56 1.14 13.75
C LYS A 10 -0.69 1.49 14.56
N LEU A 11 -0.87 2.76 14.89
CA LEU A 11 -2.07 3.26 15.54
C LEU A 11 -3.31 3.07 14.65
N TYR A 12 -3.20 3.36 13.35
CA TYR A 12 -4.26 3.12 12.37
C TYR A 12 -4.62 1.63 12.25
N GLU A 13 -3.62 0.75 12.17
CA GLU A 13 -3.81 -0.70 12.14
C GLU A 13 -4.55 -1.23 13.38
N LEU A 14 -4.18 -0.76 14.58
CA LEU A 14 -4.81 -1.19 15.84
C LEU A 14 -6.25 -0.70 16.00
N THR A 15 -6.53 0.51 15.54
CA THR A 15 -7.86 1.13 15.67
C THR A 15 -8.80 0.77 14.51
N GLY A 16 -8.26 0.26 13.40
CA GLY A 16 -8.97 0.15 12.13
C GLY A 16 -9.42 1.51 11.59
N GLY A 17 -8.76 2.60 12.01
CA GLY A 17 -9.13 3.98 11.69
C GLY A 17 -10.36 4.52 12.40
N LYS A 18 -10.82 3.87 13.48
CA LYS A 18 -11.93 4.35 14.31
C LYS A 18 -11.41 5.33 15.36
N ASP A 19 -11.95 6.54 15.36
CA ASP A 19 -11.67 7.59 16.36
C ASP A 19 -12.30 7.33 17.73
N SER A 20 -13.17 6.34 17.84
CA SER A 20 -13.78 5.88 19.11
C SER A 20 -12.89 4.93 19.92
N VAL A 21 -11.74 4.51 19.38
CA VAL A 21 -10.87 3.52 20.00
C VAL A 21 -9.73 4.22 20.75
N ASP A 22 -9.66 3.98 22.05
CA ASP A 22 -8.58 4.44 22.92
C ASP A 22 -7.37 3.52 22.79
N VAL A 23 -6.18 4.09 22.64
CA VAL A 23 -4.91 3.34 22.54
C VAL A 23 -3.91 3.84 23.57
N ASP A 24 -3.35 2.92 24.35
CA ASP A 24 -2.24 3.21 25.26
C ASP A 24 -0.92 3.34 24.48
N MET A 25 -0.39 4.57 24.43
CA MET A 25 0.86 4.87 23.73
C MET A 25 2.08 4.25 24.41
N VAL A 26 2.04 3.98 25.72
CA VAL A 26 3.12 3.30 26.43
C VAL A 26 3.26 1.87 25.91
N GLU A 27 2.16 1.14 25.84
CA GLU A 27 2.17 -0.24 25.34
C GLU A 27 2.52 -0.30 23.85
N LEU A 28 1.97 0.61 23.05
CA LEU A 28 2.29 0.71 21.63
C LEU A 28 3.80 0.94 21.41
N LEU A 29 4.38 1.95 22.06
CA LEU A 29 5.79 2.29 21.83
C LEU A 29 6.76 1.29 22.46
N LYS A 30 6.38 0.57 23.53
CA LYS A 30 7.19 -0.56 24.05
C LYS A 30 7.29 -1.68 23.02
N ARG A 31 6.17 -2.02 22.38
CA ARG A 31 6.11 -3.06 21.34
C ARG A 31 6.93 -2.70 20.10
N GLU A 32 6.88 -1.43 19.71
CA GLU A 32 7.57 -0.92 18.53
C GLU A 32 9.05 -0.53 18.79
N GLY A 33 9.51 -0.59 20.04
CA GLY A 33 10.90 -0.29 20.41
C GLY A 33 11.23 1.21 20.54
N PHE A 34 10.21 2.07 20.66
CA PHE A 34 10.34 3.54 20.70
C PHE A 34 9.99 4.17 22.06
N PHE A 35 9.81 3.36 23.11
CA PHE A 35 9.42 3.85 24.44
C PHE A 35 10.28 4.99 25.01
N PRO A 36 11.62 5.01 24.83
CA PRO A 36 12.45 6.12 25.32
C PRO A 36 12.07 7.49 24.76
N SER A 37 11.38 7.53 23.61
CA SER A 37 10.99 8.75 22.91
C SER A 37 9.50 9.08 23.07
N LEU A 38 8.80 8.44 24.03
CA LEU A 38 7.35 8.58 24.25
C LEU A 38 6.88 10.03 24.20
N GLN A 39 7.42 10.89 25.06
CA GLN A 39 6.97 12.28 25.19
C GLN A 39 7.18 13.08 23.89
N SER A 40 8.32 12.88 23.22
CA SER A 40 8.60 13.56 21.95
C SER A 40 7.67 13.12 20.81
N ILE A 41 7.31 11.83 20.76
CA ILE A 41 6.41 11.27 19.76
C ILE A 41 4.99 11.76 20.01
N LEU A 42 4.53 11.70 21.27
CA LEU A 42 3.20 12.14 21.68
C LEU A 42 3.00 13.63 21.35
N GLN A 43 3.93 14.48 21.76
CA GLN A 43 3.87 15.92 21.48
C GLN A 43 3.81 16.19 19.99
N ARG A 44 4.71 15.59 19.19
CA ARG A 44 4.75 15.80 17.74
C ARG A 44 3.45 15.37 17.07
N MET A 45 2.89 14.22 17.44
CA MET A 45 1.65 13.72 16.86
C MET A 45 0.41 14.55 17.27
N LEU A 46 0.44 15.16 18.46
CA LEU A 46 -0.57 16.12 18.91
C LEU A 46 -0.46 17.44 18.14
N ASP A 47 0.75 17.97 17.97
CA ASP A 47 1.01 19.22 17.24
C ASP A 47 0.52 19.13 15.78
N GLU A 48 0.72 17.97 15.15
CA GLU A 48 0.24 17.68 13.78
C GLU A 48 -1.24 17.27 13.74
N SER A 49 -1.93 17.30 14.88
CA SER A 49 -3.36 16.94 15.02
C SER A 49 -3.71 15.52 14.56
N TRP A 50 -2.73 14.60 14.52
CA TRP A 50 -2.96 13.21 14.11
C TRP A 50 -3.62 12.37 15.21
N ILE A 51 -3.43 12.78 16.46
CA ILE A 51 -4.03 12.15 17.64
C ILE A 51 -4.67 13.19 18.53
N ALA A 52 -5.57 12.74 19.40
CA ALA A 52 -6.18 13.54 20.46
C ALA A 52 -5.98 12.85 21.82
N GLU A 53 -5.77 13.65 22.86
CA GLU A 53 -5.68 13.15 24.23
C GLU A 53 -7.04 12.66 24.73
N THR A 54 -7.00 11.70 25.65
CA THR A 54 -8.17 11.26 26.40
C THR A 54 -8.02 11.64 27.88
N SER A 55 -9.03 11.35 28.70
CA SER A 55 -8.94 11.52 30.15
C SER A 55 -7.94 10.58 30.83
N ARG A 56 -7.43 9.55 30.12
CA ARG A 56 -6.47 8.58 30.63
C ARG A 56 -5.05 8.96 30.22
N THR A 57 -4.12 8.88 31.17
CA THR A 57 -2.71 9.21 30.95
C THR A 57 -2.10 8.40 29.81
N ASN A 58 -1.37 9.07 28.91
CA ASN A 58 -0.73 8.48 27.72
C ASN A 58 -1.68 7.69 26.78
N THR A 59 -3.00 7.83 26.96
CA THR A 59 -4.01 7.16 26.14
C THR A 59 -4.57 8.15 25.14
N VAL A 60 -4.58 7.78 23.87
CA VAL A 60 -4.93 8.68 22.77
C VAL A 60 -5.95 8.05 21.83
N ARG A 61 -6.62 8.90 21.04
CA ARG A 61 -7.47 8.51 19.92
C ARG A 61 -6.86 9.00 18.62
N ILE A 62 -6.93 8.20 17.57
CA ILE A 62 -6.59 8.66 16.23
C ILE A 62 -7.67 9.65 15.76
N THR A 63 -7.26 10.76 15.15
CA THR A 63 -8.20 11.75 14.60
C THR A 63 -8.53 11.42 13.14
N HIS A 64 -9.53 12.12 12.58
CA HIS A 64 -9.79 12.09 11.14
C HIS A 64 -8.54 12.46 10.32
N TRP A 65 -7.78 13.46 10.75
CA TRP A 65 -6.53 13.88 10.09
C TRP A 65 -5.44 12.82 10.19
N GLY A 66 -5.28 12.20 11.37
CA GLY A 66 -4.35 11.09 11.56
C GLY A 66 -4.70 9.88 10.69
N VAL A 67 -5.98 9.58 10.50
CA VAL A 67 -6.44 8.52 9.57
C VAL A 67 -6.08 8.86 8.13
N ALA A 68 -6.35 10.10 7.69
CA ALA A 68 -6.02 10.54 6.35
C ALA A 68 -4.51 10.49 6.09
N GLU A 69 -3.70 10.92 7.06
CA GLU A 69 -2.24 10.89 6.98
C GLU A 69 -1.68 9.47 7.03
N ALA A 70 -2.22 8.59 7.88
CA ALA A 70 -1.84 7.17 7.92
C ALA A 70 -2.10 6.50 6.56
N ARG A 71 -3.26 6.77 5.96
CA ARG A 71 -3.60 6.26 4.62
C ARG A 71 -2.67 6.82 3.55
N ARG A 72 -2.35 8.11 3.60
CA ARG A 72 -1.37 8.72 2.69
C ARG A 72 -0.01 8.09 2.85
N THR A 73 0.45 7.90 4.09
CA THR A 73 1.72 7.26 4.42
C THR A 73 1.80 5.83 3.88
N VAL A 74 0.72 5.06 4.02
CA VAL A 74 0.62 3.71 3.47
C VAL A 74 0.59 3.74 1.93
N ALA A 75 -0.06 4.74 1.33
CA ALA A 75 -0.12 4.90 -0.13
C ALA A 75 1.18 5.45 -0.76
N ASP A 76 1.91 6.33 -0.07
CA ASP A 76 3.22 6.89 -0.44
C ASP A 76 4.36 5.92 -0.15
N THR A 77 4.10 4.86 0.63
CA THR A 77 4.95 3.69 0.63
C THR A 77 4.56 2.87 -0.60
N PRO A 78 5.46 2.53 -1.54
CA PRO A 78 5.09 1.70 -2.67
C PRO A 78 4.67 0.33 -2.12
N ASP A 79 3.36 0.11 -1.95
CA ASP A 79 2.86 -1.15 -1.48
C ASP A 79 3.04 -2.15 -2.63
N LYS A 80 4.20 -2.80 -2.61
CA LYS A 80 4.57 -3.84 -3.55
C LYS A 80 3.46 -4.88 -3.66
N SER A 81 2.66 -5.12 -2.61
CA SER A 81 1.55 -6.08 -2.65
C SER A 81 0.38 -5.61 -3.52
N ILE A 82 0.00 -4.33 -3.47
CA ILE A 82 -1.06 -3.76 -4.31
C ILE A 82 -0.58 -3.62 -5.75
N ALA A 83 0.65 -3.14 -5.94
CA ALA A 83 1.28 -3.05 -7.27
C ALA A 83 1.39 -4.44 -7.92
N LEU A 84 1.84 -5.44 -7.16
CA LEU A 84 1.92 -6.83 -7.59
C LEU A 84 0.55 -7.40 -7.92
N SER A 85 -0.48 -7.16 -7.10
CA SER A 85 -1.84 -7.62 -7.37
C SER A 85 -2.41 -7.00 -8.65
N LYS A 86 -2.21 -5.69 -8.85
CA LYS A 86 -2.64 -4.97 -10.05
C LYS A 86 -1.93 -5.48 -11.30
N ASP A 87 -0.61 -5.62 -11.25
CA ASP A 87 0.17 -6.12 -12.39
C ASP A 87 -0.13 -7.59 -12.69
N THR A 88 -0.40 -8.41 -11.68
CA THR A 88 -0.83 -9.82 -11.86
C THR A 88 -2.21 -9.91 -12.50
N ASN A 89 -3.18 -9.11 -12.04
CA ASN A 89 -4.51 -9.06 -12.67
C ASN A 89 -4.45 -8.56 -14.11
N ARG A 90 -3.58 -7.58 -14.39
CA ARG A 90 -3.31 -7.11 -15.75
C ARG A 90 -2.70 -8.22 -16.59
N LEU A 91 -1.71 -8.96 -16.08
CA LEU A 91 -1.10 -10.09 -16.79
C LEU A 91 -2.16 -11.11 -17.22
N ILE A 92 -3.10 -11.47 -16.34
CA ILE A 92 -4.18 -12.41 -16.65
C ILE A 92 -5.05 -11.91 -17.80
N ALA A 93 -5.44 -10.62 -17.77
CA ALA A 93 -6.25 -10.04 -18.83
C ALA A 93 -5.52 -10.05 -20.18
N GLU A 94 -4.26 -9.63 -20.19
CA GLU A 94 -3.45 -9.51 -21.40
C GLU A 94 -3.09 -10.89 -21.99
N MET A 95 -2.95 -11.92 -21.15
CA MET A 95 -2.77 -13.31 -21.60
C MET A 95 -4.02 -13.86 -22.29
N ARG A 96 -5.23 -13.47 -21.85
CA ARG A 96 -6.48 -13.86 -22.54
C ARG A 96 -6.58 -13.20 -23.91
N ASP A 97 -6.25 -11.91 -23.99
CA ASP A 97 -6.19 -11.21 -25.27
C ASP A 97 -5.14 -11.81 -26.21
N ALA A 98 -3.97 -12.18 -25.67
CA ALA A 98 -2.92 -12.82 -26.46
C ALA A 98 -3.37 -14.19 -27.02
N ALA A 99 -4.15 -14.96 -26.26
CA ALA A 99 -4.74 -16.20 -26.76
C ALA A 99 -5.68 -15.93 -27.95
N ILE A 100 -6.53 -14.90 -27.87
CA ILE A 100 -7.43 -14.51 -28.97
C ILE A 100 -6.63 -14.09 -30.21
N ILE A 101 -5.58 -13.29 -30.06
CA ILE A 101 -4.72 -12.86 -31.17
C ILE A 101 -3.98 -14.07 -31.79
N ALA A 102 -3.53 -15.01 -30.97
CA ALA A 102 -2.89 -16.24 -31.45
C ALA A 102 -3.88 -17.13 -32.23
N GLU A 103 -5.11 -17.26 -31.74
CA GLU A 103 -6.19 -17.98 -32.44
C GLU A 103 -6.52 -17.32 -33.78
N ASP A 104 -6.62 -15.99 -33.83
CA ASP A 104 -6.90 -15.23 -35.06
C ASP A 104 -5.78 -15.37 -36.10
N PHE A 105 -4.51 -15.36 -35.65
CA PHE A 105 -3.36 -15.65 -36.50
C PHE A 105 -3.38 -17.09 -37.02
N ALA A 106 -3.66 -18.07 -36.16
CA ALA A 106 -3.73 -19.48 -36.54
C ALA A 106 -4.84 -19.75 -37.56
N ALA A 107 -5.99 -19.08 -37.43
CA ALA A 107 -7.10 -19.21 -38.37
C ALA A 107 -6.78 -18.62 -39.74
N THR A 108 -6.07 -17.49 -39.79
CA THR A 108 -5.74 -16.78 -41.03
C THR A 108 -4.35 -16.14 -40.95
N PRO A 109 -3.28 -16.89 -41.23
CA PRO A 109 -1.92 -16.38 -41.09
C PRO A 109 -1.64 -15.22 -42.05
N SER A 110 -1.17 -14.09 -41.52
CA SER A 110 -0.71 -12.95 -42.31
C SER A 110 0.42 -12.19 -41.60
N PRO A 111 1.26 -11.43 -42.34
CA PRO A 111 2.31 -10.62 -41.73
C PRO A 111 1.79 -9.61 -40.69
N ASP A 112 0.67 -8.95 -40.97
CA ASP A 112 0.09 -7.97 -40.05
C ASP A 112 -0.36 -8.61 -38.73
N LYS A 113 -0.96 -9.80 -38.80
CA LYS A 113 -1.38 -10.55 -37.61
C LYS A 113 -0.20 -11.11 -36.82
N PHE A 114 0.87 -11.50 -37.51
CA PHE A 114 2.12 -11.86 -36.85
C PHE A 114 2.73 -10.68 -36.10
N ASN A 115 2.75 -9.48 -36.70
CA ASN A 115 3.22 -8.26 -36.04
C ASN A 115 2.39 -7.92 -34.79
N ASN A 116 1.06 -8.09 -34.86
CA ASN A 116 0.19 -7.90 -33.69
C ASN A 116 0.51 -8.89 -32.57
N LEU A 117 0.83 -10.14 -32.92
CA LEU A 117 1.24 -11.17 -31.97
C LEU A 117 2.57 -10.79 -31.30
N GLU A 118 3.57 -10.37 -32.08
CA GLU A 118 4.87 -9.90 -31.54
C GLU A 118 4.69 -8.72 -30.60
N GLN A 119 3.89 -7.73 -30.97
CA GLN A 119 3.61 -6.58 -30.12
C GLN A 119 2.98 -7.01 -28.79
N LYS A 120 1.99 -7.91 -28.83
CA LYS A 120 1.32 -8.40 -27.62
C LYS A 120 2.28 -9.15 -26.70
N PHE A 121 3.18 -9.96 -27.24
CA PHE A 121 4.22 -10.63 -26.44
C PHE A 121 5.23 -9.67 -25.83
N SER A 122 5.56 -8.58 -26.52
CA SER A 122 6.40 -7.51 -25.96
C SER A 122 5.72 -6.82 -24.76
N GLU A 123 4.42 -6.54 -24.86
CA GLU A 123 3.63 -5.97 -23.75
C GLU A 123 3.57 -6.91 -22.54
N LEU A 124 3.37 -8.21 -22.78
CA LEU A 124 3.41 -9.24 -21.73
C LEU A 124 4.78 -9.31 -21.05
N SER A 125 5.87 -9.27 -21.82
CA SER A 125 7.25 -9.25 -21.29
C SER A 125 7.49 -8.05 -20.36
N ALA A 126 6.97 -6.88 -20.72
CA ALA A 126 7.04 -5.68 -19.89
C ALA A 126 6.26 -5.83 -18.57
N ILE A 127 5.08 -6.45 -18.59
CA ILE A 127 4.31 -6.74 -17.38
C ILE A 127 5.05 -7.74 -16.48
N ILE A 128 5.58 -8.82 -17.03
CA ILE A 128 6.36 -9.82 -16.27
C ILE A 128 7.59 -9.17 -15.61
N SER A 129 8.27 -8.28 -16.33
CA SER A 129 9.43 -7.55 -15.80
C SER A 129 9.05 -6.66 -14.60
N ARG A 130 7.89 -5.99 -14.65
CA ARG A 130 7.37 -5.22 -13.51
C ARG A 130 7.02 -6.11 -12.32
N ILE A 131 6.34 -7.23 -12.56
CA ILE A 131 6.04 -8.23 -11.52
C ILE A 131 7.33 -8.69 -10.86
N LYS A 132 8.35 -9.09 -11.63
CA LYS A 132 9.65 -9.53 -11.12
C LYS A 132 10.34 -8.47 -10.24
N SER A 133 10.17 -7.19 -10.54
CA SER A 133 10.73 -6.11 -9.71
C SER A 133 10.00 -5.88 -8.38
N ASN A 134 8.76 -6.38 -8.28
CA ASN A 134 7.87 -6.22 -7.13
C ASN A 134 7.70 -7.49 -6.28
N VAL A 135 8.17 -8.65 -6.76
CA VAL A 135 8.28 -9.92 -6.01
C VAL A 135 9.56 -9.97 -5.17
#